data_AF-G5SUY9-F1
#
_entry.id   AF-G5SUY9-F1
#
_cell.length_a   1.000
_cell.length_b   1.000
_cell.length_c   1.000
_cell.angle_alpha   90.00
_cell.angle_beta   90.00
_cell.angle_gamma   90.00
#
_symmetry.space_group_name_H-M   'P 1'
#
loop_
_entity.id
_entity.type
_entity.pdbx_description
1 polymer ?
#
loop_
_entity_poly.entity_id
_entity_poly.type
_entity_poly.pdbx_seq_one_letter_code
_entity_poly.pdbx_strand_id
1 'polypeptide(L)'
;MLVPIIVFTFVNVKNAFVEREKQRAIEKMMKERILQIMRRENMTQQEFAKAIEVSPASLSNIFNGKTNPTNNHVSAIHRRFPDININWLMFGEGDMYTTVSDETKDGADGGESTIRSDVEKAPIDTKGEPMLFDISDPEHYAAWARMEDIKDVDDQNRQIPVMREVVKYVDKPQRKITEIRIFFDDGTFEVFS
;
A
#
# COMPACT_ATOMS: atom_id res chain seq x y z
N MET A 1 14.52 -43.42 -27.85
CA MET A 1 13.16 -42.87 -27.70
C MET A 1 13.17 -41.95 -26.49
N LEU A 2 13.10 -40.63 -26.71
CA LEU A 2 13.36 -39.64 -25.67
C LEU A 2 12.50 -38.39 -25.96
N VAL A 3 11.33 -38.28 -25.32
CA VAL A 3 10.63 -37.00 -25.08
C VAL A 3 9.69 -37.15 -23.87
N PRO A 4 10.04 -36.61 -22.67
CA PRO A 4 9.01 -36.10 -21.76
C PRO A 4 9.36 -34.75 -21.11
N ILE A 5 10.38 -34.03 -21.58
CA ILE A 5 10.84 -32.78 -20.93
C ILE A 5 9.91 -31.58 -21.23
N ILE A 6 9.32 -31.53 -22.42
CA ILE A 6 8.55 -30.36 -22.90
C ILE A 6 7.17 -30.25 -22.21
N VAL A 7 6.55 -31.38 -21.84
CA VAL A 7 5.22 -31.36 -21.19
C VAL A 7 5.33 -30.91 -19.73
N PHE A 8 6.42 -31.29 -19.05
CA PHE A 8 6.66 -30.93 -17.65
C PHE A 8 6.95 -29.43 -17.47
N THR A 9 7.72 -28.81 -18.38
CA THR A 9 7.99 -27.36 -18.32
C THR A 9 6.73 -26.54 -18.59
N PHE A 10 5.88 -26.94 -19.54
CA PHE A 10 4.67 -26.18 -19.88
C PHE A 10 3.62 -26.18 -18.75
N VAL A 11 3.46 -27.30 -18.04
CA VAL A 11 2.59 -27.39 -16.85
C VAL A 11 3.14 -26.51 -15.72
N ASN A 12 4.45 -26.53 -15.48
CA ASN A 12 5.09 -25.73 -14.44
C ASN A 12 5.02 -24.22 -14.73
N VAL A 13 5.13 -23.80 -16.00
CA VAL A 13 4.98 -22.40 -16.42
C VAL A 13 3.54 -21.91 -16.28
N LYS A 14 2.53 -22.75 -16.62
CA LYS A 14 1.13 -22.42 -16.39
C LYS A 14 0.82 -22.27 -14.90
N ASN A 15 1.37 -23.16 -14.07
CA ASN A 15 1.22 -23.06 -12.62
C ASN A 15 1.90 -21.78 -12.09
N ALA A 16 3.14 -21.49 -12.48
CA ALA A 16 3.82 -20.25 -12.08
C ALA A 16 3.11 -18.96 -12.55
N PHE A 17 2.34 -19.01 -13.65
CA PHE A 17 1.52 -17.88 -14.11
C PHE A 17 0.29 -17.68 -13.22
N VAL A 18 -0.46 -18.76 -12.96
CA VAL A 18 -1.64 -18.74 -12.09
C VAL A 18 -1.27 -18.28 -10.68
N GLU A 19 -0.16 -18.75 -10.15
CA GLU A 19 0.32 -18.41 -8.80
C GLU A 19 0.70 -16.93 -8.70
N ARG A 20 1.30 -16.35 -9.74
CA ARG A 20 1.60 -14.90 -9.79
C ARG A 20 0.35 -14.04 -9.85
N GLU A 21 -0.66 -14.46 -10.59
CA GLU A 21 -1.94 -13.73 -10.65
C GLU A 21 -2.69 -13.82 -9.31
N LYS A 22 -2.69 -15.00 -8.66
CA LYS A 22 -3.18 -15.15 -7.29
C LYS A 22 -2.44 -14.24 -6.32
N GLN A 23 -1.11 -14.19 -6.39
CA GLN A 23 -0.30 -13.34 -5.53
C GLN A 23 -0.64 -11.85 -5.73
N ARG A 24 -0.76 -11.39 -6.97
CA ARG A 24 -1.19 -10.02 -7.29
C ARG A 24 -2.59 -9.71 -6.78
N ALA A 25 -3.51 -10.68 -6.86
CA ALA A 25 -4.85 -10.53 -6.31
C ALA A 25 -4.83 -10.37 -4.79
N ILE A 26 -4.04 -11.19 -4.09
CA ILE A 26 -3.84 -11.10 -2.63
C ILE A 26 -3.27 -9.73 -2.25
N GLU A 27 -2.23 -9.26 -2.96
CA GLU A 27 -1.61 -7.95 -2.74
C GLU A 27 -2.61 -6.80 -2.95
N LYS A 28 -3.39 -6.87 -4.04
CA LYS A 28 -4.45 -5.90 -4.33
C LYS A 28 -5.51 -5.90 -3.24
N MET A 29 -5.92 -7.07 -2.76
CA MET A 29 -6.88 -7.19 -1.66
C MET A 29 -6.31 -6.70 -0.33
N MET A 30 -5.02 -6.91 -0.07
CA MET A 30 -4.37 -6.42 1.16
C MET A 30 -4.36 -4.89 1.20
N LYS A 31 -4.03 -4.24 0.09
CA LYS A 31 -4.16 -2.78 -0.04
C LYS A 31 -5.56 -2.30 0.33
N GLU A 32 -6.60 -2.94 -0.20
CA GLU A 32 -7.99 -2.52 0.04
C GLU A 32 -8.37 -2.65 1.52
N ARG A 33 -7.91 -3.71 2.18
CA ARG A 33 -8.14 -3.92 3.63
C ARG A 33 -7.43 -2.88 4.49
N ILE A 34 -6.22 -2.46 4.11
CA ILE A 34 -5.52 -1.35 4.78
C ILE A 34 -6.33 -0.04 4.63
N LEU A 35 -6.88 0.24 3.44
CA LEU A 35 -7.78 1.38 3.22
C LEU A 35 -9.07 1.28 4.04
N GLN A 36 -9.59 0.07 4.24
CA GLN A 36 -10.78 -0.16 5.05
C GLN A 36 -10.54 0.15 6.53
N ILE A 37 -9.40 -0.27 7.08
CA ILE A 37 -8.99 0.09 8.45
C ILE A 37 -8.89 1.61 8.59
N MET A 38 -8.15 2.26 7.68
CA MET A 38 -7.97 3.72 7.69
C MET A 38 -9.30 4.48 7.67
N ARG A 39 -10.25 4.06 6.81
CA ARG A 39 -11.59 4.66 6.74
C ARG A 39 -12.41 4.43 8.01
N ARG A 40 -12.31 3.24 8.61
CA ARG A 40 -13.04 2.90 9.84
C ARG A 40 -12.58 3.71 11.04
N GLU A 41 -11.29 3.93 11.14
CA GLU A 41 -10.67 4.77 12.17
C GLU A 41 -10.85 6.27 11.91
N ASN A 42 -11.50 6.65 10.79
CA ASN A 42 -11.72 8.02 10.37
C ASN A 42 -10.42 8.86 10.32
N MET A 43 -9.32 8.22 9.91
CA MET A 43 -8.00 8.84 9.82
C MET A 43 -7.70 9.27 8.39
N THR A 44 -7.04 10.41 8.24
CA THR A 44 -6.39 10.77 6.99
C THR A 44 -5.18 9.85 6.73
N GLN A 45 -4.72 9.80 5.48
CA GLN A 45 -3.54 9.00 5.13
C GLN A 45 -2.29 9.40 5.93
N GLN A 46 -2.11 10.70 6.22
CA GLN A 46 -0.98 11.18 6.99
C GLN A 46 -1.06 10.75 8.46
N GLU A 47 -2.25 10.89 9.07
CA GLU A 47 -2.48 10.46 10.45
C GLU A 47 -2.30 8.95 10.60
N PHE A 48 -2.85 8.19 9.66
CA PHE A 48 -2.69 6.74 9.64
C PHE A 48 -1.22 6.33 9.49
N ALA A 49 -0.49 6.96 8.57
CA ALA A 49 0.95 6.74 8.39
C ALA A 49 1.74 6.98 9.67
N LYS A 50 1.46 8.11 10.33
CA LYS A 50 2.08 8.47 11.60
C LYS A 50 1.71 7.48 12.71
N ALA A 51 0.45 7.04 12.78
CA ALA A 51 -0.05 6.13 13.79
C ALA A 51 0.59 4.73 13.71
N ILE A 52 0.86 4.23 12.50
CA ILE A 52 1.55 2.95 12.30
C ILE A 52 3.07 3.11 12.14
N GLU A 53 3.61 4.32 12.33
CA GLU A 53 5.05 4.65 12.22
C GLU A 53 5.67 4.29 10.85
N VAL A 54 4.91 4.46 9.76
CA VAL A 54 5.44 4.34 8.39
C VAL A 54 5.47 5.70 7.71
N SER A 55 6.35 5.87 6.71
CA SER A 55 6.40 7.13 5.98
C SER A 55 5.10 7.35 5.18
N PRO A 56 4.54 8.58 5.14
CA PRO A 56 3.39 8.89 4.30
C PRO A 56 3.62 8.57 2.82
N ALA A 57 4.87 8.73 2.36
CA ALA A 57 5.30 8.35 1.01
C ALA A 57 5.16 6.83 0.74
N SER A 58 5.49 5.98 1.71
CA SER A 58 5.34 4.53 1.59
C SER A 58 3.87 4.14 1.40
N LEU A 59 2.98 4.65 2.25
CA LEU A 59 1.55 4.39 2.12
C LEU A 59 0.96 4.94 0.82
N SER A 60 1.41 6.11 0.36
CA SER A 60 0.97 6.68 -0.91
C SER A 60 1.40 5.82 -2.10
N ASN A 61 2.63 5.30 -2.10
CA ASN A 61 3.09 4.39 -3.14
C ASN A 61 2.31 3.08 -3.14
N ILE A 62 1.93 2.57 -1.97
CA ILE A 62 1.06 1.39 -1.84
C ILE A 62 -0.32 1.65 -2.42
N PHE A 63 -0.96 2.76 -2.03
CA PHE A 63 -2.31 3.08 -2.49
C PHE A 63 -2.36 3.41 -3.99
N ASN A 64 -1.26 3.91 -4.57
CA ASN A 64 -1.15 4.14 -6.01
C ASN A 64 -0.66 2.92 -6.80
N GLY A 65 -0.42 1.77 -6.16
CA GLY A 65 0.03 0.56 -6.82
C GLY A 65 1.46 0.63 -7.35
N LYS A 66 2.28 1.59 -6.89
CA LYS A 66 3.70 1.68 -7.20
C LYS A 66 4.52 0.63 -6.44
N THR A 67 4.04 0.25 -5.25
CA THR A 67 4.68 -0.75 -4.37
C THR A 67 3.63 -1.61 -3.69
N ASN A 68 3.99 -2.82 -3.28
CA ASN A 68 3.10 -3.71 -2.53
C ASN A 68 3.27 -3.52 -1.01
N PRO A 69 2.22 -3.75 -0.21
CA PRO A 69 2.38 -3.82 1.23
C PRO A 69 3.28 -5.00 1.60
N THR A 70 4.24 -4.75 2.49
CA THR A 70 5.18 -5.75 3.02
C THR A 70 4.76 -6.22 4.40
N ASN A 71 5.38 -7.31 4.90
CA ASN A 71 5.13 -7.82 6.26
C ASN A 71 5.35 -6.73 7.34
N ASN A 72 6.33 -5.84 7.16
CA ASN A 72 6.57 -4.73 8.09
C ASN A 72 5.34 -3.83 8.25
N HIS A 73 4.58 -3.60 7.16
CA HIS A 73 3.34 -2.84 7.23
C HIS A 73 2.27 -3.58 8.04
N VAL A 74 2.14 -4.89 7.85
CA VAL A 74 1.18 -5.71 8.60
C VAL A 74 1.52 -5.73 10.09
N SER A 75 2.79 -5.95 10.43
CA SER A 75 3.27 -5.92 11.83
C SER A 75 3.04 -4.56 12.47
N ALA A 76 3.30 -3.47 11.74
CA ALA A 76 3.06 -2.11 12.21
C ALA A 76 1.57 -1.83 12.47
N ILE A 77 0.68 -2.30 11.58
CA ILE A 77 -0.76 -2.18 11.74
C ILE A 77 -1.23 -2.97 12.96
N HIS A 78 -0.80 -4.23 13.13
CA HIS A 78 -1.22 -5.06 14.25
C HIS A 78 -0.74 -4.50 15.60
N ARG A 79 0.47 -3.91 15.65
CA ARG A 79 0.97 -3.23 16.85
C ARG A 79 0.10 -2.03 17.24
N ARG A 80 -0.44 -1.29 16.26
CA ARG A 80 -1.30 -0.13 16.51
C ARG A 80 -2.77 -0.51 16.75
N PHE A 81 -3.24 -1.54 16.08
CA PHE A 81 -4.62 -2.03 16.10
C PHE A 81 -4.60 -3.53 16.43
N PRO A 82 -4.41 -3.91 17.71
CA PRO A 82 -4.29 -5.30 18.12
C PRO A 82 -5.58 -6.10 17.89
N ASP A 83 -6.72 -5.40 17.88
CA ASP A 83 -8.03 -5.99 17.66
C ASP A 83 -8.23 -6.44 16.19
N ILE A 84 -7.37 -6.01 15.26
CA ILE A 84 -7.45 -6.41 13.86
C ILE A 84 -6.86 -7.80 13.66
N ASN A 85 -7.64 -8.68 13.03
CA ASN A 85 -7.23 -10.03 12.68
C ASN A 85 -6.20 -10.01 11.53
N ILE A 86 -5.02 -10.59 11.79
CA ILE A 86 -3.93 -10.67 10.81
C ILE A 86 -4.30 -11.55 9.61
N ASN A 87 -5.01 -12.66 9.82
CA ASN A 87 -5.45 -13.55 8.74
C ASN A 87 -6.45 -12.85 7.83
N TRP A 88 -7.36 -12.06 8.43
CA TRP A 88 -8.26 -11.21 7.66
C TRP A 88 -7.50 -10.17 6.86
N LEU A 89 -6.46 -9.54 7.43
CA LEU A 89 -5.66 -8.50 6.75
C LEU A 89 -4.75 -9.07 5.65
N MET A 90 -4.20 -10.28 5.82
CA MET A 90 -3.29 -10.89 4.85
C MET A 90 -3.99 -11.71 3.78
N PHE A 91 -4.90 -12.59 4.17
CA PHE A 91 -5.50 -13.61 3.29
C PHE A 91 -6.99 -13.38 3.02
N GLY A 92 -7.66 -12.62 3.90
CA GLY A 92 -9.06 -12.25 3.73
C GLY A 92 -9.99 -13.27 4.38
N GLU A 93 -9.43 -14.05 5.30
CA GLU A 93 -10.09 -15.15 5.98
C GLU A 93 -10.51 -14.69 7.38
N GLY A 94 -11.75 -15.02 7.75
CA GLY A 94 -12.34 -14.63 9.03
C GLY A 94 -12.87 -13.20 9.04
N ASP A 95 -13.15 -12.70 10.25
CA ASP A 95 -13.66 -11.36 10.48
C ASP A 95 -12.54 -10.33 10.64
N MET A 96 -12.86 -9.06 10.36
CA MET A 96 -11.92 -7.94 10.46
C MET A 96 -11.34 -7.79 11.87
N TYR A 97 -12.19 -7.96 12.88
CA TYR A 97 -11.79 -7.91 14.27
C TYR A 97 -11.69 -9.32 14.84
N THR A 98 -10.68 -9.56 15.65
CA THR A 98 -10.62 -10.76 16.49
C THR A 98 -11.71 -10.63 17.54
N THR A 99 -12.77 -11.41 17.39
CA THR A 99 -13.70 -11.61 18.50
C THR A 99 -12.92 -12.31 19.60
N VAL A 100 -12.79 -11.65 20.74
CA VAL A 100 -12.30 -12.27 21.98
C VAL A 100 -13.33 -13.29 22.49
N SER A 101 -13.62 -14.33 21.70
CA SER A 101 -14.06 -15.59 22.26
C SER A 101 -12.79 -16.36 22.57
N ASP A 102 -12.28 -16.11 23.78
CA ASP A 102 -11.29 -16.91 24.48
C ASP A 102 -11.45 -18.40 24.14
N GLU A 103 -10.58 -18.90 23.29
CA GLU A 103 -10.22 -20.31 23.27
C GLU A 103 -8.82 -20.43 23.84
N THR A 104 -8.69 -20.21 25.16
CA THR A 104 -8.06 -21.14 26.11
C THR A 104 -8.24 -20.62 27.55
N LYS A 105 -8.79 -21.48 28.39
CA LYS A 105 -9.14 -21.29 29.81
C LYS A 105 -7.90 -21.08 30.68
N ASP A 106 -7.97 -20.14 31.64
CA ASP A 106 -7.89 -20.41 33.09
C ASP A 106 -7.83 -19.09 33.91
N GLY A 107 -8.73 -18.97 34.90
CA GLY A 107 -8.40 -18.33 36.18
C GLY A 107 -8.75 -16.85 36.40
N ALA A 108 -9.99 -16.62 36.85
CA ALA A 108 -10.36 -15.82 38.03
C ALA A 108 -10.08 -14.29 38.11
N ASP A 109 -11.19 -13.56 38.28
CA ASP A 109 -11.41 -12.43 39.21
C ASP A 109 -10.61 -11.15 38.91
N GLY A 110 -11.22 -10.06 38.45
CA GLY A 110 -12.27 -9.31 39.14
C GLY A 110 -11.69 -7.93 39.48
N GLY A 111 -12.27 -6.85 38.97
CA GLY A 111 -11.81 -5.51 39.35
C GLY A 111 -12.11 -4.40 38.36
N GLU A 112 -13.35 -3.94 38.38
CA GLU A 112 -13.75 -2.63 37.89
C GLU A 112 -12.94 -1.50 38.57
N SER A 113 -12.42 -0.55 37.79
CA SER A 113 -12.29 0.84 38.25
C SER A 113 -12.23 1.82 37.09
N THR A 114 -13.38 2.45 36.86
CA THR A 114 -13.53 3.82 36.40
C THR A 114 -12.48 4.75 37.05
N ILE A 115 -11.78 5.58 36.27
CA ILE A 115 -11.46 6.98 36.64
C ILE A 115 -11.38 7.83 35.37
N ARG A 116 -12.20 8.87 35.38
CA ARG A 116 -12.20 10.03 34.49
C ARG A 116 -11.12 11.01 34.96
N SER A 117 -10.41 11.63 34.05
CA SER A 117 -9.82 12.96 34.28
C SER A 117 -9.63 13.67 32.95
N ASP A 118 -10.63 14.50 32.69
CA ASP A 118 -10.62 15.73 31.91
C ASP A 118 -9.48 16.67 32.38
N VAL A 119 -9.23 17.74 31.61
CA VAL A 119 -8.49 18.99 31.94
C VAL A 119 -7.22 19.30 31.13
N GLU A 120 -7.45 20.23 30.20
CA GLU A 120 -6.66 21.44 29.88
C GLU A 120 -5.51 21.42 28.86
N LYS A 121 -5.94 21.83 27.67
CA LYS A 121 -5.32 22.75 26.70
C LYS A 121 -4.50 23.89 27.33
N ALA A 122 -3.23 24.00 26.94
CA ALA A 122 -2.46 25.24 27.01
C ALA A 122 -1.88 25.58 25.61
N PRO A 123 -1.88 26.86 25.18
CA PRO A 123 -1.40 27.27 23.87
C PRO A 123 0.11 27.56 23.90
N ILE A 124 0.87 26.99 22.97
CA ILE A 124 2.26 27.40 22.71
C ILE A 124 2.25 28.30 21.49
N ASP A 125 2.41 29.59 21.76
CA ASP A 125 2.70 30.65 20.79
C ASP A 125 4.19 30.57 20.44
N THR A 126 4.53 30.30 19.18
CA THR A 126 5.86 30.59 18.64
C THR A 126 5.70 31.04 17.20
N LYS A 127 5.70 32.35 17.03
CA LYS A 127 5.80 33.02 15.73
C LYS A 127 7.22 32.90 15.19
N GLY A 128 7.33 32.57 13.91
CA GLY A 128 8.46 32.98 13.08
C GLY A 128 9.20 31.83 12.38
N GLU A 129 8.59 31.28 11.32
CA GLU A 129 9.16 31.10 9.97
C GLU A 129 8.36 30.00 9.22
N PRO A 130 7.62 30.31 8.13
CA PRO A 130 6.95 29.28 7.36
C PRO A 130 7.98 28.53 6.51
N MET A 131 8.32 27.33 6.97
CA MET A 131 8.92 26.26 6.18
C MET A 131 8.06 26.01 4.94
N LEU A 132 8.70 25.86 3.78
CA LEU A 132 8.12 25.56 2.46
C LEU A 132 7.25 24.28 2.39
N PHE A 133 7.04 23.59 3.52
CA PHE A 133 6.33 22.32 3.64
C PHE A 133 5.29 22.33 4.77
N ASP A 134 4.62 23.46 5.02
CA ASP A 134 3.50 23.52 5.96
C ASP A 134 2.20 23.02 5.30
N ILE A 135 1.93 21.72 5.45
CA ILE A 135 0.76 21.00 4.91
C ILE A 135 -0.43 21.12 5.89
N SER A 136 -0.60 22.30 6.50
CA SER A 136 -1.73 22.57 7.40
C SER A 136 -3.06 22.79 6.68
N ASP A 137 -3.08 22.74 5.34
CA ASP A 137 -4.27 23.02 4.54
C ASP A 137 -5.00 21.74 4.07
N PRO A 138 -6.18 21.41 4.63
CA PRO A 138 -7.01 20.30 4.20
C PRO A 138 -7.50 20.40 2.75
N GLU A 139 -7.45 21.59 2.13
CA GLU A 139 -7.90 21.78 0.76
C GLU A 139 -7.03 21.07 -0.26
N HIS A 140 -5.75 20.82 0.04
CA HIS A 140 -4.87 20.12 -0.89
C HIS A 140 -5.26 18.62 -1.04
N TYR A 141 -5.80 18.04 0.03
CA TYR A 141 -6.38 16.68 -0.03
C TYR A 141 -7.77 16.66 -0.68
N ALA A 142 -8.60 17.68 -0.43
CA ALA A 142 -9.91 17.78 -1.07
C ALA A 142 -9.83 18.08 -2.58
N ALA A 143 -8.77 18.75 -3.03
CA ALA A 143 -8.52 19.03 -4.44
C ALA A 143 -8.19 17.77 -5.27
N TRP A 144 -7.49 16.78 -4.72
CA TRP A 144 -7.21 15.51 -5.43
C TRP A 144 -8.40 14.54 -5.36
N ALA A 145 -9.16 14.53 -4.26
CA ALA A 145 -10.35 13.69 -4.12
C ALA A 145 -11.52 14.15 -5.03
N ARG A 146 -11.61 15.45 -5.33
CA ARG A 146 -12.63 16.00 -6.25
C ARG A 146 -12.34 15.80 -7.73
N MET A 147 -11.15 15.32 -8.10
CA MET A 147 -10.81 15.04 -9.50
C MET A 147 -11.48 13.77 -10.05
N GLU A 148 -12.13 12.95 -9.21
CA GLU A 148 -12.80 11.71 -9.63
C GLU A 148 -14.25 11.91 -10.14
N ASP A 149 -14.82 13.13 -10.07
CA ASP A 149 -16.26 13.39 -10.30
C ASP A 149 -16.63 14.35 -11.46
N ILE A 150 -15.81 14.51 -12.51
CA ILE A 150 -16.24 15.24 -13.73
C ILE A 150 -16.34 14.27 -14.90
N LYS A 151 -17.48 13.57 -14.95
CA LYS A 151 -18.09 13.14 -16.21
C LYS A 151 -19.21 14.09 -16.58
N ASP A 152 -19.08 14.59 -17.81
CA ASP A 152 -20.08 15.21 -18.68
C ASP A 152 -20.41 16.71 -18.52
N VAL A 153 -20.40 17.34 -19.72
CA VAL A 153 -21.12 18.55 -20.19
C VAL A 153 -20.38 19.91 -20.22
N ASP A 154 -19.80 20.15 -21.41
CA ASP A 154 -20.07 21.24 -22.36
C ASP A 154 -19.56 22.69 -22.14
N ASP A 155 -19.31 23.26 -23.30
CA ASP A 155 -18.49 24.35 -23.80
C ASP A 155 -18.94 25.75 -23.36
N GLN A 156 -17.97 26.64 -23.08
CA GLN A 156 -17.84 27.98 -23.67
C GLN A 156 -16.81 28.81 -22.87
N ASN A 157 -15.74 29.17 -23.57
CA ASN A 157 -14.95 30.39 -23.36
C ASN A 157 -14.16 30.57 -22.05
N ARG A 158 -13.03 29.87 -21.93
CA ARG A 158 -11.83 30.39 -21.25
C ARG A 158 -10.59 30.07 -22.08
N GLN A 159 -10.04 31.08 -22.76
CA GLN A 159 -8.69 31.00 -23.32
C GLN A 159 -7.68 30.98 -22.17
N ILE A 160 -7.35 29.79 -21.72
CA ILE A 160 -6.14 29.50 -20.95
C ILE A 160 -5.10 29.09 -22.00
N PRO A 161 -3.89 29.68 -22.04
CA PRO A 161 -2.87 29.24 -22.98
C PRO A 161 -2.53 27.78 -22.67
N VAL A 162 -3.01 26.88 -23.53
CA VAL A 162 -2.72 25.46 -23.48
C VAL A 162 -1.25 25.30 -23.83
N MET A 163 -0.38 25.30 -22.82
CA MET A 163 0.91 24.64 -22.94
C MET A 163 0.60 23.16 -23.14
N ARG A 164 0.49 22.74 -24.40
CA ARG A 164 0.49 21.33 -24.76
C ARG A 164 1.85 20.81 -24.35
N GLU A 165 1.95 20.28 -23.15
CA GLU A 165 3.01 19.32 -22.86
C GLU A 165 2.69 18.12 -23.74
N VAL A 166 3.24 18.15 -24.96
CA VAL A 166 3.32 17.00 -25.82
C VAL A 166 4.09 16.00 -24.97
N VAL A 167 3.35 15.08 -24.34
CA VAL A 167 3.90 13.82 -23.87
C VAL A 167 4.46 13.19 -25.13
N LYS A 168 5.73 13.49 -25.41
CA LYS A 168 6.52 12.76 -26.37
C LYS A 168 6.56 11.39 -25.74
N TYR A 169 5.68 10.51 -26.21
CA TYR A 169 5.88 9.09 -26.07
C TYR A 169 7.22 8.85 -26.74
N VAL A 170 8.29 8.92 -25.95
CA VAL A 170 9.53 8.27 -26.29
C VAL A 170 9.14 6.81 -26.21
N ASP A 171 8.72 6.28 -27.36
CA ASP A 171 8.63 4.85 -27.61
C ASP A 171 10.03 4.31 -27.33
N LYS A 172 10.27 3.97 -26.05
CA LYS A 172 11.56 3.43 -25.62
C LYS A 172 11.65 2.11 -26.38
N PRO A 173 12.57 1.99 -27.36
CA PRO A 173 12.63 0.79 -28.18
C PRO A 173 12.75 -0.42 -27.25
N GLN A 174 11.93 -1.44 -27.49
CA GLN A 174 11.95 -2.65 -26.69
C GLN A 174 13.38 -3.21 -26.70
N ARG A 175 13.99 -3.28 -25.50
CA ARG A 175 15.38 -3.72 -25.35
C ARG A 175 15.43 -5.20 -25.66
N LYS A 176 16.19 -5.57 -26.69
CA LYS A 176 16.56 -6.95 -26.95
C LYS A 176 17.85 -7.22 -26.20
N ILE A 177 17.90 -8.34 -25.49
CA ILE A 177 19.14 -8.81 -24.89
C ILE A 177 20.06 -9.20 -26.04
N THR A 178 21.26 -8.61 -26.10
CA THR A 178 22.28 -8.91 -27.12
C THR A 178 23.30 -9.91 -26.62
N GLU A 179 23.57 -9.92 -25.32
CA GLU A 179 24.56 -10.79 -24.68
C GLU A 179 24.19 -10.96 -23.20
N ILE A 180 24.32 -12.19 -22.69
CA ILE A 180 24.29 -12.51 -21.27
C ILE A 180 25.65 -13.09 -20.91
N ARG A 181 26.30 -12.53 -19.89
CA ARG A 181 27.56 -13.06 -19.33
C ARG A 181 27.33 -13.56 -17.91
N ILE A 182 27.56 -14.84 -17.68
CA ILE A 182 27.47 -15.49 -16.37
C ILE A 182 28.88 -15.63 -15.82
N PHE A 183 29.15 -15.08 -14.64
CA PHE A 183 30.44 -15.21 -13.94
C PHE A 183 30.33 -16.29 -12.87
N PHE A 184 31.30 -17.20 -12.85
CA PHE A 184 31.43 -18.24 -11.84
C PHE A 184 32.44 -17.80 -10.77
N ASP A 185 32.38 -18.45 -9.62
CA ASP A 185 33.23 -18.18 -8.46
C ASP A 185 34.70 -18.59 -8.69
N ASP A 186 34.95 -19.50 -9.63
CA ASP A 186 36.28 -19.89 -10.09
C ASP A 186 36.94 -18.86 -11.05
N GLY A 187 36.24 -17.75 -11.34
CA GLY A 187 36.71 -16.70 -12.23
C GLY A 187 36.47 -16.97 -13.71
N THR A 188 35.79 -18.06 -14.07
CA THR A 188 35.35 -18.33 -15.44
C THR A 188 34.07 -17.57 -15.77
N PHE A 189 33.78 -17.43 -17.07
CA PHE A 189 32.50 -16.88 -17.51
C PHE A 189 31.96 -17.57 -18.76
N GLU A 190 30.65 -17.66 -18.85
CA GLU A 190 29.93 -18.13 -20.05
C GLU A 190 29.19 -16.96 -20.71
N VAL A 191 29.23 -16.93 -22.05
CA VAL A 191 28.61 -15.88 -22.87
C VAL A 191 27.53 -16.50 -23.74
N PHE A 192 26.31 -15.95 -23.65
CA PHE A 192 25.16 -16.34 -24.46
C PHE A 192 24.71 -15.15 -25.30
N SER A 193 24.70 -15.31 -26.62
CA SER A 193 24.26 -14.32 -27.61
C SER A 193 22.95 -14.72 -28.26
#